data_AF-A0A7Y9R3C9-F1
#
_entry.id   AF-A0A7Y9R3C9-F1
#
_cell.length_a   1.000
_cell.length_b   1.000
_cell.length_c   1.000
_cell.angle_alpha   90.00
_cell.angle_beta   90.00
_cell.angle_gamma   90.00
#
_symmetry.space_group_name_H-M   'P 1'
#
loop_
_entity.id
_entity.type
_entity.pdbx_description
1 polymer ?
#
loop_
_entity_poly.entity_id
_entity_poly.type
_entity_poly.pdbx_seq_one_letter_code
_entity_poly.pdbx_strand_id
1 'polypeptide(L)'
;MYASLSRLAALPATTLVCCAHEYTLANLRFARAVEPHSLALAAHEAECQSLRDRGLPTLPSTLGRERMINPYLRCDQPEVIASAVARGAGGRDPVSVLATIRQWKDNFR
;
A
#
# COMPACT_ATOMS: atom_id res chain seq x y z
N MET A 1 6.09 -12.90 -5.10
CA MET A 1 5.20 -11.87 -4.52
C MET A 1 4.62 -10.96 -5.60
N TYR A 2 5.44 -10.26 -6.41
CA TYR A 2 4.95 -9.31 -7.42
C TYR A 2 3.89 -9.90 -8.36
N ALA A 3 4.20 -11.00 -9.05
CA ALA A 3 3.27 -11.65 -9.98
C ALA A 3 1.92 -12.03 -9.33
N SER A 4 1.91 -12.46 -8.06
CA SER A 4 0.69 -12.77 -7.33
C SER A 4 -0.16 -11.53 -7.09
N LEU A 5 0.47 -10.43 -6.67
CA LEU A 5 -0.20 -9.15 -6.48
C LEU A 5 -0.70 -8.57 -7.81
N SER A 6 0.06 -8.70 -8.90
CA SER A 6 -0.37 -8.28 -10.23
C SER A 6 -1.62 -9.05 -10.70
N ARG A 7 -1.71 -10.36 -10.42
CA ARG A 7 -2.90 -11.15 -10.74
C ARG A 7 -4.12 -10.68 -9.96
N LEU A 8 -3.98 -10.40 -8.66
CA LEU A 8 -5.07 -9.85 -7.84
C LEU A 8 -5.46 -8.46 -8.35
N ALA A 9 -4.46 -7.62 -8.63
CA ALA A 9 -4.63 -6.28 -9.16
C ALA A 9 -5.20 -6.23 -10.58
N ALA A 10 -5.47 -7.36 -11.25
CA ALA A 10 -6.17 -7.41 -12.53
C ALA A 10 -7.69 -7.65 -12.40
N LEU A 11 -8.19 -7.97 -11.20
CA LEU A 11 -9.63 -8.18 -10.97
C LEU A 11 -10.44 -6.86 -11.06
N PRO A 12 -11.78 -6.90 -11.12
CA PRO A 12 -12.59 -5.69 -11.15
C PRO A 12 -12.31 -4.74 -9.97
N ALA A 13 -12.39 -3.43 -10.20
CA ALA A 13 -12.15 -2.43 -9.15
C ALA A 13 -13.13 -2.55 -7.97
N THR A 14 -14.33 -3.08 -8.21
CA THR A 14 -15.37 -3.34 -7.20
C THR A 14 -15.14 -4.61 -6.39
N THR A 15 -14.12 -5.41 -6.70
CA THR A 15 -13.78 -6.62 -5.94
C THR A 15 -13.47 -6.26 -4.49
N LEU A 16 -14.15 -6.92 -3.55
CA LEU A 16 -13.91 -6.78 -2.12
C LEU A 16 -12.60 -7.48 -1.73
N VAL A 17 -11.81 -6.81 -0.90
CA VAL A 17 -10.56 -7.35 -0.34
C VAL A 17 -10.82 -7.70 1.12
N CYS A 18 -11.01 -9.00 1.37
CA CYS A 18 -11.29 -9.56 2.70
C CYS A 18 -10.02 -10.21 3.27
N CYS A 19 -9.10 -9.41 3.82
CA CYS A 19 -7.87 -9.94 4.42
C CYS A 19 -8.07 -10.38 5.88
N ALA A 20 -7.13 -11.16 6.41
CA ALA A 20 -7.26 -11.83 7.71
C ALA A 20 -6.94 -10.95 8.94
N HIS A 21 -6.35 -9.76 8.74
CA HIS A 21 -5.80 -8.97 9.84
C HIS A 21 -6.11 -7.47 9.72
N GLU A 22 -6.43 -6.85 10.85
CA GLU A 22 -6.71 -5.42 11.01
C GLU A 22 -5.41 -4.60 11.09
N TYR A 23 -4.62 -4.62 10.00
CA TYR A 23 -3.35 -3.91 9.89
C TYR A 23 -3.42 -2.60 9.11
N THR A 24 -4.63 -2.15 8.74
CA THR A 24 -4.83 -1.04 7.80
C THR A 24 -4.14 0.24 8.24
N LEU A 25 -4.29 0.68 9.49
CA LEU A 25 -3.61 1.90 9.98
C LEU A 25 -2.09 1.79 9.96
N ALA A 26 -1.53 0.65 10.39
CA ALA A 26 -0.07 0.45 10.34
C ALA A 26 0.44 0.41 8.89
N ASN A 27 -0.33 -0.17 7.98
CA ASN A 27 -0.02 -0.21 6.55
C ASN A 27 -0.08 1.18 5.92
N LEU A 28 -1.06 2.00 6.29
CA LEU A 28 -1.22 3.37 5.80
C LEU A 28 -0.10 4.28 6.29
N ARG A 29 0.32 4.19 7.56
CA ARG A 29 1.50 4.90 8.05
C ARG A 29 2.76 4.58 7.22
N PHE A 30 2.98 3.30 6.92
CA PHE A 30 4.07 2.90 6.05
C PHE A 30 3.91 3.45 4.63
N ALA A 31 2.70 3.36 4.06
CA ALA A 31 2.42 3.91 2.74
C ALA A 31 2.68 5.42 2.66
N ARG A 32 2.35 6.18 3.71
CA ARG A 32 2.66 7.63 3.82
C ARG A 32 4.16 7.90 3.90
N ALA A 33 4.96 6.97 4.42
CA ALA A 33 6.41 7.10 4.35
C ALA A 33 6.94 6.87 2.92
N VAL A 34 6.28 6.00 2.13
CA VAL A 34 6.63 5.71 0.73
C VAL A 34 6.15 6.82 -0.23
N GLU A 35 4.93 7.34 -0.05
CA GLU A 35 4.31 8.39 -0.87
C GLU A 35 3.80 9.55 0.04
N PRO A 36 4.70 10.39 0.60
CA PRO A 36 4.35 11.41 1.59
C PRO A 36 3.43 12.52 1.06
N HIS A 37 3.30 12.67 -0.26
CA HIS A 37 2.45 13.69 -0.86
C HIS A 37 1.10 13.17 -1.37
N SER A 38 0.81 11.87 -1.20
CA SER A 38 -0.47 11.28 -1.63
C SER A 38 -1.64 11.72 -0.75
N LEU A 39 -2.53 12.53 -1.31
CA LEU A 39 -3.78 12.95 -0.67
C LEU A 39 -4.75 11.77 -0.46
N ALA A 40 -4.74 10.79 -1.36
CA ALA A 40 -5.57 9.59 -1.24
C ALA A 40 -5.20 8.78 0.02
N LEU A 41 -3.90 8.67 0.33
CA LEU A 41 -3.43 8.03 1.55
C LEU A 41 -3.87 8.80 2.80
N ALA A 42 -3.70 10.12 2.82
CA ALA A 42 -4.08 10.94 3.97
C ALA A 42 -5.58 10.88 4.25
N ALA A 43 -6.42 10.98 3.21
CA ALA A 43 -7.86 10.88 3.34
C ALA A 43 -8.31 9.52 3.87
N HIS A 44 -7.74 8.43 3.35
CA HIS A 44 -8.12 7.08 3.78
C HIS A 44 -7.59 6.75 5.18
N GLU A 45 -6.41 7.24 5.57
CA GLU A 45 -5.91 7.12 6.94
C GLU A 45 -6.84 7.79 7.95
N ALA A 46 -7.34 8.99 7.64
CA ALA A 46 -8.30 9.69 8.49
C ALA A 46 -9.64 8.92 8.61
N GLU A 47 -10.16 8.38 7.51
CA GLU A 47 -11.35 7.52 7.49
C GLU A 47 -11.15 6.29 8.38
N CYS A 48 -10.04 5.58 8.19
CA CYS A 48 -9.72 4.39 8.99
C CYS A 48 -9.51 4.73 10.47
N GLN A 49 -8.89 5.85 10.80
CA GLN A 49 -8.67 6.26 12.19
C GLN A 49 -10.01 6.49 12.88
N SER A 50 -10.93 7.22 12.24
CA SER A 50 -12.29 7.44 12.76
C SER A 50 -13.07 6.14 12.99
N LEU A 51 -12.94 5.16 12.08
CA LEU A 51 -13.54 3.83 12.28
C LEU A 51 -12.93 3.12 13.50
N ARG A 52 -11.60 3.11 13.62
CA ARG A 52 -10.90 2.42 14.71
C ARG A 52 -11.14 3.08 16.07
N ASP A 53 -11.25 4.41 16.12
CA ASP A 53 -11.60 5.15 17.35
C ASP A 53 -12.99 4.79 17.86
N ARG A 54 -13.89 4.38 16.95
CA ARG A 54 -15.23 3.87 17.27
C ARG A 54 -15.29 2.36 17.49
N GLY A 55 -14.14 1.67 17.49
CA GLY A 55 -14.06 0.21 17.60
C GLY A 55 -14.55 -0.57 16.37
N LEU A 56 -14.78 0.11 15.23
CA LEU A 56 -15.25 -0.52 14.00
C LEU A 56 -14.08 -1.08 13.17
N PRO A 57 -14.29 -2.15 12.38
CA PRO A 57 -13.27 -2.68 11.48
C PRO A 57 -13.07 -1.75 10.28
N THR A 58 -11.91 -1.84 9.62
CA THR A 58 -11.63 -1.12 8.36
C THR A 58 -11.79 -2.01 7.12
N LEU A 59 -12.20 -3.26 7.33
CA LEU A 59 -12.38 -4.28 6.30
C LEU A 59 -13.87 -4.60 6.10
N PRO A 60 -14.26 -5.06 4.90
CA PRO A 60 -13.43 -5.22 3.70
C PRO A 60 -13.11 -3.88 3.02
N SER A 61 -11.99 -3.85 2.29
CA SER A 61 -11.66 -2.76 1.34
C SER A 61 -12.14 -3.12 -0.07
N THR A 62 -11.86 -2.27 -1.07
CA THR A 62 -12.05 -2.60 -2.50
C THR A 62 -10.73 -2.59 -3.23
N LEU A 63 -10.59 -3.41 -4.27
CA LEU A 63 -9.36 -3.44 -5.06
C LEU A 63 -9.08 -2.09 -5.75
N GLY A 64 -10.12 -1.37 -6.17
CA GLY A 64 -10.00 -0.01 -6.69
C GLY A 64 -9.34 0.93 -5.68
N ARG A 65 -9.75 0.85 -4.40
CA ARG A 65 -9.11 1.61 -3.31
C ARG A 65 -7.67 1.14 -3.08
N GLU A 66 -7.43 -0.17 -2.99
CA GLU A 66 -6.07 -0.71 -2.80
C GLU A 66 -5.08 -0.26 -3.89
N ARG A 67 -5.49 -0.18 -5.17
CA ARG A 67 -4.62 0.34 -6.24
C ARG A 67 -4.20 1.81 -6.04
N MET A 68 -4.97 2.59 -5.28
CA MET A 68 -4.69 3.99 -5.00
C MET A 68 -3.81 4.19 -3.76
N ILE A 69 -3.85 3.26 -2.80
CA ILE A 69 -3.27 3.44 -1.46
C ILE A 69 -2.25 2.37 -1.04
N ASN A 70 -2.16 1.26 -1.77
CA ASN A 70 -1.26 0.17 -1.39
C ASN A 70 0.06 0.29 -2.15
N PRO A 71 1.19 0.61 -1.50
CA PRO A 71 2.46 0.83 -2.19
C PRO A 71 2.94 -0.44 -2.91
N TYR A 72 2.51 -1.63 -2.47
CA TYR A 72 2.86 -2.90 -3.13
C TYR A 72 2.12 -3.12 -4.45
N LEU A 73 1.02 -2.43 -4.70
CA LEU A 73 0.28 -2.43 -5.97
C LEU A 73 0.67 -1.26 -6.88
N ARG A 74 1.59 -0.41 -6.43
CA ARG A 74 1.98 0.86 -7.06
C ARG A 74 3.47 0.91 -7.40
N CYS A 75 4.10 -0.26 -7.54
CA CYS A 75 5.54 -0.38 -7.80
C CYS A 75 5.99 0.18 -9.16
N ASP A 76 5.05 0.56 -10.03
CA ASP A 76 5.26 1.23 -11.30
C ASP A 76 5.07 2.76 -11.23
N GLN A 77 4.64 3.28 -10.08
CA GLN A 77 4.38 4.71 -9.91
C GLN A 77 5.69 5.49 -9.69
N PRO A 78 5.86 6.67 -10.32
CA PRO A 78 7.11 7.43 -10.22
C PRO A 78 7.55 7.75 -8.78
N GLU A 79 6.62 8.11 -7.90
CA GLU A 79 6.93 8.44 -6.49
C GLU A 79 7.40 7.20 -5.70
N VAL A 80 6.74 6.04 -5.89
CA VAL A 80 7.14 4.77 -5.26
C VAL A 80 8.50 4.31 -5.76
N ILE A 81 8.75 4.41 -7.08
CA ILE A 81 10.05 4.12 -7.69
C ILE A 81 11.12 5.02 -7.09
N ALA A 82 10.87 6.34 -7.00
CA ALA A 82 11.81 7.30 -6.44
C ALA A 82 12.14 6.98 -4.98
N SER A 83 11.13 6.69 -4.16
CA SER A 83 11.30 6.30 -2.77
C SER A 83 12.10 4.99 -2.61
N ALA A 84 11.88 4.01 -3.48
CA ALA A 84 12.66 2.77 -3.48
C ALA A 84 14.11 3.00 -3.90
N VAL A 85 14.35 3.79 -4.96
CA VAL A 85 15.70 4.15 -5.44
C VAL A 85 16.48 4.91 -4.38
N ALA A 86 15.85 5.88 -3.70
CA ALA A 86 16.47 6.62 -2.59
C ALA A 86 16.90 5.72 -1.43
N ARG A 87 16.37 4.50 -1.36
CA ARG A 87 16.69 3.48 -0.35
C ARG A 87 17.60 2.36 -0.87
N GLY A 88 18.16 2.52 -2.06
CA GLY A 88 19.13 1.57 -2.62
C GLY A 88 18.53 0.43 -3.45
N ALA A 89 17.35 0.63 -4.05
CA ALA A 89 16.81 -0.35 -5.00
C ALA A 89 17.81 -0.60 -6.15
N GLY A 90 18.07 -1.89 -6.44
CA GLY A 90 18.99 -2.32 -7.52
C GLY A 90 18.47 -2.08 -8.94
N GLY A 91 17.25 -1.57 -9.08
CA GLY A 91 16.60 -1.31 -10.36
C GLY A 91 15.31 -0.51 -10.19
N ARG A 92 14.80 0.03 -11.31
CA ARG A 92 13.51 0.73 -11.39
C ARG A 92 12.37 -0.18 -11.83
N ASP A 93 12.66 -1.44 -12.12
CA ASP A 93 11.62 -2.41 -12.47
C ASP A 93 10.75 -2.72 -11.24
N PRO A 94 9.47 -3.07 -11.44
CA PRO A 94 8.54 -3.29 -10.32
C PRO A 94 8.96 -4.38 -9.34
N VAL A 95 9.76 -5.37 -9.75
CA VAL A 95 10.22 -6.45 -8.87
C VAL A 95 11.29 -5.93 -7.90
N SER A 96 12.27 -5.18 -8.41
CA SER A 96 13.30 -4.52 -7.59
C SER A 96 12.70 -3.49 -6.63
N VAL A 97 11.73 -2.72 -7.11
CA VAL A 97 10.99 -1.74 -6.29
C VAL A 97 10.23 -2.46 -5.18
N LEU A 98 9.45 -3.49 -5.51
CA LEU A 98 8.67 -4.27 -4.54
C LEU A 98 9.57 -4.87 -3.45
N ALA A 99 10.69 -5.48 -3.84
CA ALA A 99 11.63 -6.10 -2.90
C ALA A 99 12.16 -5.06 -1.89
N THR A 100 12.53 -3.88 -2.39
CA THR A 100 13.07 -2.78 -1.57
C THR A 100 12.03 -2.25 -0.59
N ILE A 101 10.81 -1.96 -1.03
CA ILE A 101 9.74 -1.45 -0.14
C ILE A 101 9.26 -2.53 0.85
N ARG A 102 9.34 -3.82 0.49
CA ARG A 102 9.01 -4.90 1.41
C ARG A 102 10.03 -4.98 2.54
N GLN A 103 11.32 -4.99 2.22
CA GLN A 103 12.40 -4.98 3.21
C GLN A 103 12.37 -3.71 4.07
N TRP A 104 11.98 -2.56 3.49
CA TRP A 104 11.75 -1.35 4.26
C TRP A 104 10.68 -1.57 5.32
N LYS A 105 9.50 -2.07 4.94
CA LYS A 105 8.41 -2.28 5.91
C LYS A 105 8.79 -3.23 7.04
N ASP A 106 9.59 -4.25 6.77
CA ASP A 106 10.03 -5.21 7.80
C ASP A 106 10.82 -4.54 8.95
N ASN A 107 11.44 -3.39 8.67
CA ASN A 107 12.21 -2.59 9.64
C ASN A 107 11.52 -1.26 10.00
N PHE A 108 10.31 -1.01 9.50
CA PHE A 108 9.58 0.23 9.74
C PHE A 108 8.86 0.16 11.09
N ARG A 109 9.11 1.14 11.96
CA ARG A 109 8.54 1.26 13.30
C ARG A 109 7.71 2.52 13.40
#